data_AF-A0A564TQV2-F1
#
_entry.id   AF-A0A564TQV2-F1
#
_cell.length_a   1.000
_cell.length_b   1.000
_cell.length_c   1.000
_cell.angle_alpha   90.00
_cell.angle_beta   90.00
_cell.angle_gamma   90.00
#
_symmetry.space_group_name_H-M   'P 1'
#
loop_
_entity.id
_entity.type
_entity.pdbx_description
1 polymer ?
#
loop_
_entity_poly.entity_id
_entity_poly.type
_entity_poly.pdbx_seq_one_letter_code
_entity_poly.pdbx_strand_id
1 'polypeptide(L)'
;MEINNDVKDLILEYVGRYFRFENDFYKLPGIKFTDANWQRFKSGDTSIEKMGAARVNAMLDCLFDDFELAMIGKAQHDYYLDNSLKLNMAFYTYYDQFKKQQLLKWLENSHEDIIGGAGRMYTASGNWISSAYLEIALESSSLGGGEYMLQMRFKDFSKGQEPIPSGRQNRLKWIESNLENIR
;
A
#
# COMPACT_ATOMS: atom_id res chain seq x y z
N MET A 1 15.52 0.92 -0.18
CA MET A 1 14.73 1.02 1.06
C MET A 1 15.56 0.41 2.18
N GLU A 2 15.55 1.05 3.34
CA GLU A 2 16.18 0.55 4.56
C GLU A 2 15.10 0.00 5.50
N ILE A 3 15.30 -1.20 6.03
CA ILE A 3 14.36 -1.83 6.98
C ILE A 3 14.65 -1.29 8.37
N ASN A 4 13.68 -0.61 8.97
CA ASN A 4 13.77 -0.02 10.31
C ASN A 4 12.37 0.13 10.93
N ASN A 5 12.27 0.82 12.08
CA ASN A 5 10.99 1.00 12.77
C ASN A 5 9.94 1.77 11.95
N ASP A 6 10.32 2.68 11.06
CA ASP A 6 9.36 3.38 10.19
C ASP A 6 8.72 2.41 9.18
N VAL A 7 9.46 1.42 8.69
CA VAL A 7 8.92 0.33 7.85
C VAL A 7 8.00 -0.58 8.65
N LYS A 8 8.34 -0.89 9.91
CA LYS A 8 7.45 -1.65 10.81
C LYS A 8 6.12 -0.91 10.97
N ASP A 9 6.16 0.39 11.27
CA ASP A 9 4.96 1.19 11.47
C ASP A 9 4.13 1.32 10.17
N LEU A 10 4.79 1.45 9.02
CA LEU A 10 4.15 1.43 7.70
C LEU A 10 3.42 0.10 7.43
N ILE A 11 4.04 -1.05 7.74
CA ILE A 11 3.40 -2.37 7.62
C ILE A 11 2.16 -2.43 8.51
N LEU A 12 2.26 -2.05 9.78
CA LEU A 12 1.13 -2.13 10.72
C LEU A 12 -0.04 -1.25 10.27
N GLU A 13 0.26 -0.04 9.80
CA GLU A 13 -0.73 0.88 9.23
C GLU A 13 -1.45 0.24 8.03
N TYR A 14 -0.71 -0.26 7.03
CA TYR A 14 -1.31 -0.83 5.82
C TYR A 14 -2.03 -2.16 6.06
N VAL A 15 -1.60 -2.97 7.05
CA VAL A 15 -2.36 -4.13 7.51
C VAL A 15 -3.74 -3.69 8.03
N GLY A 16 -3.79 -2.64 8.86
CA GLY A 16 -5.04 -2.09 9.38
C GLY A 16 -5.96 -1.53 8.29
N ARG A 17 -5.42 -1.09 7.15
CA ARG A 17 -6.20 -0.58 6.01
C ARG A 17 -6.84 -1.68 5.17
N TYR A 18 -6.13 -2.78 4.94
CA TYR A 18 -6.55 -3.81 4.00
C TYR A 18 -7.23 -5.01 4.66
N PHE A 19 -6.89 -5.32 5.92
CA PHE A 19 -7.43 -6.49 6.62
C PHE A 19 -8.38 -6.06 7.72
N ARG A 20 -9.62 -6.59 7.66
CA ARG A 20 -10.61 -6.39 8.72
C ARG A 20 -10.18 -7.02 10.05
N PHE A 21 -9.51 -8.17 9.96
CA PHE A 21 -8.96 -8.89 11.10
C PHE A 21 -7.48 -9.14 10.88
N GLU A 22 -6.62 -8.70 11.81
CA GLU A 22 -5.16 -8.79 11.65
C GLU A 22 -4.66 -10.25 11.48
N ASN A 23 -5.39 -11.23 12.05
CA ASN A 23 -5.04 -12.65 11.94
C ASN A 23 -5.13 -13.20 10.51
N ASP A 24 -5.92 -12.58 9.65
CA ASP A 24 -5.96 -12.92 8.22
C ASP A 24 -4.66 -12.55 7.51
N PHE A 25 -3.89 -11.59 8.04
CA PHE A 25 -2.58 -11.19 7.54
C PHE A 25 -1.45 -12.00 8.19
N TYR A 26 -1.31 -11.92 9.52
CA TYR A 26 -0.09 -12.44 10.15
C TYR A 26 0.01 -13.97 10.13
N LYS A 27 -1.07 -14.68 9.80
CA LYS A 27 -1.09 -16.15 9.61
C LYS A 27 -0.86 -16.57 8.15
N LEU A 28 -0.69 -15.64 7.20
CA LEU A 28 -0.44 -15.98 5.80
C LEU A 28 0.79 -16.88 5.64
N PRO A 29 0.80 -17.77 4.62
CA PRO A 29 2.02 -18.48 4.22
C PRO A 29 3.15 -17.49 3.95
N GLY A 30 4.37 -17.80 4.43
CA GLY A 30 5.53 -16.90 4.34
C GLY A 30 5.69 -15.97 5.55
N ILE A 31 4.59 -15.48 6.13
CA ILE A 31 4.62 -14.62 7.33
C ILE A 31 4.61 -15.48 8.61
N LYS A 32 3.52 -16.24 8.82
CA LYS A 32 3.37 -17.28 9.86
C LYS A 32 3.78 -16.84 11.29
N PHE A 33 3.22 -15.74 11.79
CA PHE A 33 3.29 -15.40 13.21
C PHE A 33 2.34 -16.26 14.06
N THR A 34 2.73 -16.50 15.31
CA THR A 34 1.80 -16.86 16.38
C THR A 34 1.20 -15.58 16.96
N ASP A 35 0.01 -15.66 17.57
CA ASP A 35 -0.68 -14.51 18.16
C ASP A 35 0.23 -13.77 19.18
N ALA A 36 0.94 -14.51 20.02
CA ALA A 36 1.88 -13.94 21.00
C ALA A 36 3.07 -13.21 20.34
N ASN A 37 3.67 -13.79 19.29
CA ASN A 37 4.79 -13.15 18.60
C ASN A 37 4.33 -11.93 17.78
N TRP A 38 3.10 -11.94 17.26
CA TRP A 38 2.51 -10.78 16.62
C TRP A 38 2.33 -9.63 17.60
N GLN A 39 1.82 -9.87 18.81
CA GLN A 39 1.72 -8.81 19.83
C GLN A 39 3.10 -8.23 20.21
N ARG A 40 4.13 -9.08 20.34
CA ARG A 40 5.52 -8.63 20.59
C ARG A 40 6.13 -7.85 19.44
N PHE A 41 5.74 -8.16 18.20
CA PHE A 41 6.14 -7.38 17.04
C PHE A 41 5.48 -5.99 17.05
N LYS A 42 4.17 -5.93 17.31
CA LYS A 42 3.42 -4.67 17.41
C LYS A 42 3.93 -3.76 18.55
N SER A 43 4.25 -4.31 19.71
CA SER A 43 4.78 -3.55 20.85
C SER A 43 6.20 -3.01 20.62
N GLY A 44 6.92 -3.49 19.60
CA GLY A 44 8.32 -3.15 19.35
C GLY A 44 9.33 -3.99 20.15
N ASP A 45 8.88 -4.99 20.91
CA ASP A 45 9.78 -5.92 21.62
C ASP A 45 10.62 -6.75 20.65
N THR A 46 10.12 -6.95 19.42
CA THR A 46 10.85 -7.59 18.33
C THR A 46 11.24 -6.54 17.29
N SER A 47 12.53 -6.25 17.19
CA SER A 47 13.07 -5.37 16.14
C SER A 47 12.97 -6.05 14.77
N ILE A 48 12.37 -5.34 13.81
CA ILE A 48 12.20 -5.80 12.42
C ILE A 48 13.54 -6.04 11.72
N GLU A 49 14.57 -5.28 12.05
CA GLU A 49 15.94 -5.40 11.49
C GLU A 49 16.58 -6.76 11.82
N LYS A 50 16.17 -7.38 12.92
CA LYS A 50 16.69 -8.67 13.38
C LYS A 50 15.82 -9.86 12.94
N MET A 51 14.72 -9.60 12.25
CA MET A 51 13.85 -10.65 11.73
C MET A 51 14.44 -11.28 10.47
N GLY A 52 14.08 -12.54 10.20
CA GLY A 52 14.50 -13.21 8.97
C GLY A 52 14.01 -12.48 7.72
N ALA A 53 14.92 -12.16 6.80
CA ALA A 53 14.65 -11.37 5.60
C ALA A 53 13.45 -11.90 4.78
N ALA A 54 13.34 -13.22 4.63
CA ALA A 54 12.23 -13.85 3.91
C ALA A 54 10.86 -13.50 4.49
N ARG A 55 10.74 -13.40 5.82
CA ARG A 55 9.48 -13.02 6.48
C ARG A 55 9.18 -11.53 6.29
N VAL A 56 10.20 -10.68 6.41
CA VAL A 56 10.04 -9.23 6.24
C VAL A 56 9.62 -8.90 4.81
N ASN A 57 10.29 -9.48 3.82
CA ASN A 57 9.93 -9.31 2.41
C ASN A 57 8.52 -9.85 2.13
N ALA A 58 8.15 -11.03 2.66
CA ALA A 58 6.78 -11.54 2.49
C ALA A 58 5.70 -10.62 3.07
N MET A 59 5.97 -9.89 4.15
CA MET A 59 5.04 -8.87 4.66
C MET A 59 4.92 -7.68 3.71
N LEU A 60 6.04 -7.22 3.15
CA LEU A 60 6.09 -6.09 2.23
C LEU A 60 5.45 -6.43 0.88
N ASP A 61 5.83 -7.54 0.27
CA ASP A 61 5.32 -8.02 -1.02
C ASP A 61 3.80 -8.32 -0.97
N CYS A 62 3.28 -8.69 0.20
CA CYS A 62 1.84 -8.87 0.39
C CYS A 62 1.07 -7.53 0.33
N LEU A 63 1.65 -6.45 0.87
CA LEU A 63 0.95 -5.19 1.08
C LEU A 63 1.15 -4.21 -0.09
N PHE A 64 2.34 -4.20 -0.66
CA PHE A 64 2.79 -3.20 -1.63
C PHE A 64 3.08 -3.84 -2.98
N ASP A 65 2.84 -3.08 -4.04
CA ASP A 65 3.36 -3.41 -5.36
C ASP A 65 4.89 -3.19 -5.45
N ASP A 66 5.58 -3.82 -6.40
CA ASP A 66 7.02 -3.62 -6.61
C ASP A 66 7.35 -2.15 -6.90
N PHE A 67 6.50 -1.46 -7.65
CA PHE A 67 6.65 -0.03 -7.89
C PHE A 67 6.47 0.77 -6.59
N GLU A 68 5.56 0.36 -5.72
CA GLU A 68 5.37 0.95 -4.39
C GLU A 68 6.59 0.72 -3.48
N LEU A 69 7.23 -0.45 -3.52
CA LEU A 69 8.48 -0.70 -2.80
C LEU A 69 9.61 0.23 -3.25
N ALA A 70 9.70 0.50 -4.56
CA ALA A 70 10.63 1.48 -5.11
C ALA A 70 10.30 2.91 -4.61
N MET A 71 9.02 3.28 -4.59
CA MET A 71 8.57 4.57 -4.06
C MET A 71 8.83 4.72 -2.56
N ILE A 72 8.66 3.67 -1.75
CA ILE A 72 9.01 3.71 -0.32
C ILE A 72 10.50 4.04 -0.16
N GLY A 73 11.38 3.41 -0.95
CA GLY A 73 12.81 3.73 -0.94
C GLY A 73 13.13 5.18 -1.29
N LYS A 74 12.40 5.76 -2.26
CA LYS A 74 12.54 7.19 -2.62
C LYS A 74 12.00 8.11 -1.54
N ALA A 75 10.82 7.82 -1.01
CA ALA A 75 10.22 8.58 0.07
C ALA A 75 11.09 8.57 1.33
N GLN A 76 11.72 7.43 1.68
CA GLN A 76 12.66 7.37 2.79
C GLN A 76 13.84 8.33 2.60
N HIS A 77 14.42 8.36 1.39
CA HIS A 77 15.53 9.26 1.10
C HIS A 77 15.15 10.72 1.36
N ASP A 78 14.01 11.17 0.81
CA ASP A 78 13.54 12.55 0.98
C ASP A 78 13.17 12.85 2.44
N TYR A 79 12.49 11.90 3.11
CA TYR A 79 12.06 12.02 4.50
C TYR A 79 13.23 12.16 5.47
N TYR A 80 14.30 11.38 5.30
CA TYR A 80 15.44 11.45 6.21
C TYR A 80 16.35 12.66 6.00
N LEU A 81 16.34 13.25 4.80
CA LEU A 81 17.07 14.48 4.49
C LEU A 81 16.43 15.74 5.12
N ASP A 82 15.11 15.74 5.34
CA ASP A 82 14.39 16.88 5.91
C ASP A 82 14.00 16.65 7.37
N ASN A 83 14.66 17.35 8.29
CA ASN A 83 14.36 17.28 9.73
C ASN A 83 12.95 17.79 10.07
N SER A 84 12.39 18.71 9.27
CA SER A 84 11.04 19.23 9.52
C SER A 84 9.99 18.14 9.28
N LEU A 85 10.17 17.26 8.29
CA LEU A 85 9.26 16.13 8.04
C LEU A 85 9.28 15.15 9.22
N LYS A 86 10.48 14.78 9.68
CA LYS A 86 10.67 13.85 10.81
C LYS A 86 10.05 14.34 12.11
N LEU A 87 10.10 15.64 12.37
CA LEU A 87 9.54 16.24 13.58
C LEU A 87 8.01 16.37 13.52
N ASN A 88 7.45 16.53 12.33
CA ASN A 88 6.05 16.90 12.17
C ASN A 88 5.11 15.75 11.83
N MET A 89 5.60 14.66 11.23
CA MET A 89 4.75 13.52 10.85
C MET A 89 5.49 12.19 10.85
N ALA A 90 4.75 11.12 11.07
CA ALA A 90 5.25 9.75 10.91
C ALA A 90 5.49 9.42 9.43
N PHE A 91 6.43 8.51 9.16
CA PHE A 91 6.83 8.17 7.80
C PHE A 91 5.68 7.68 6.92
N TYR A 92 4.77 6.85 7.43
CA TYR A 92 3.62 6.37 6.65
C TYR A 92 2.70 7.51 6.16
N THR A 93 2.58 8.60 6.94
CA THR A 93 1.80 9.78 6.55
C THR A 93 2.49 10.53 5.41
N TYR A 94 3.81 10.65 5.48
CA TYR A 94 4.60 11.23 4.39
C TYR A 94 4.57 10.36 3.13
N TYR A 95 4.68 9.04 3.27
CA TYR A 95 4.60 8.11 2.14
C TYR A 95 3.26 8.22 1.39
N ASP A 96 2.13 8.35 2.11
CA ASP A 96 0.83 8.58 1.48
C ASP A 96 0.80 9.91 0.69
N GLN A 97 1.41 10.98 1.22
CA GLN A 97 1.55 12.25 0.49
C GLN A 97 2.42 12.09 -0.76
N PHE A 98 3.57 11.42 -0.63
CA PHE A 98 4.49 11.17 -1.72
C PHE A 98 3.80 10.39 -2.86
N LYS A 99 3.13 9.28 -2.52
CA LYS A 99 2.36 8.45 -3.45
C LYS A 99 1.22 9.23 -4.11
N LYS A 100 0.51 10.07 -3.36
CA LYS A 100 -0.55 10.92 -3.90
C LYS A 100 -0.01 11.98 -4.87
N GLN A 101 1.14 12.60 -4.58
CA GLN A 101 1.80 13.51 -5.52
C GLN A 101 2.22 12.77 -6.81
N GLN A 102 2.64 11.52 -6.71
CA GLN A 102 2.92 10.70 -7.89
C GLN A 102 1.66 10.43 -8.73
N LEU A 103 0.51 10.17 -8.10
CA LEU A 103 -0.77 10.03 -8.79
C LEU A 103 -1.19 11.34 -9.48
N LEU A 104 -1.02 12.49 -8.83
CA LEU A 104 -1.30 13.81 -9.44
C LEU A 104 -0.44 14.04 -10.69
N LYS A 105 0.84 13.67 -10.65
CA LYS A 105 1.72 13.72 -11.84
C LYS A 105 1.25 12.80 -12.95
N TRP A 106 0.75 11.60 -12.64
CA TRP A 106 0.18 10.71 -13.65
C TRP A 106 -1.09 11.31 -14.26
N LEU A 107 -1.99 11.87 -13.44
CA LEU A 107 -3.21 12.52 -13.92
C LEU A 107 -2.91 13.71 -14.84
N GLU A 108 -1.85 14.46 -14.56
CA GLU A 108 -1.42 15.59 -15.38
C GLU A 108 -0.76 15.16 -16.70
N ASN A 109 0.17 14.20 -16.63
CA ASN A 109 1.08 13.92 -17.75
C ASN A 109 0.72 12.67 -18.57
N SER A 110 -0.19 11.83 -18.06
CA SER A 110 -0.50 10.51 -18.64
C SER A 110 -1.97 10.15 -18.46
N HIS A 111 -2.85 11.16 -18.43
CA HIS A 111 -4.28 11.02 -18.16
C HIS A 111 -4.95 9.90 -18.96
N GLU A 112 -4.71 9.89 -20.27
CA GLU A 112 -5.31 8.93 -21.18
C GLU A 112 -4.81 7.51 -20.95
N ASP A 113 -3.64 7.32 -20.36
CA ASP A 113 -3.00 6.01 -20.13
C ASP A 113 -3.40 5.39 -18.78
N ILE A 114 -4.07 6.16 -17.92
CA ILE A 114 -4.50 5.68 -16.60
C ILE A 114 -5.66 4.70 -16.76
N ILE A 115 -5.48 3.54 -16.14
CA ILE A 115 -6.51 2.55 -15.89
C ILE A 115 -6.57 2.25 -14.39
N GLY A 116 -7.65 1.62 -13.96
CA GLY A 116 -7.77 1.16 -12.58
C GLY A 116 -8.75 0.02 -12.42
N GLY A 117 -8.73 -0.61 -11.25
CA GLY A 117 -9.51 -1.81 -10.96
C GLY A 117 -9.76 -1.99 -9.47
N ALA A 118 -10.71 -2.85 -9.14
CA ALA A 118 -10.94 -3.27 -7.75
C ALA A 118 -9.95 -4.39 -7.40
N GLY A 119 -9.02 -4.10 -6.51
CA GLY A 119 -8.03 -5.05 -6.02
C GLY A 119 -8.63 -6.08 -5.06
N ARG A 120 -8.00 -7.25 -5.01
CA ARG A 120 -8.34 -8.34 -4.09
C ARG A 120 -7.16 -8.61 -3.17
N MET A 121 -7.45 -9.06 -1.96
CA MET A 121 -6.42 -9.49 -1.00
C MET A 121 -6.76 -10.88 -0.49
N TYR A 122 -5.83 -11.82 -0.58
CA TYR A 122 -6.00 -13.17 -0.02
C TYR A 122 -5.83 -13.15 1.49
N THR A 123 -6.60 -13.99 2.18
CA THR A 123 -6.51 -14.16 3.64
C THR A 123 -5.88 -15.51 3.97
N ALA A 124 -5.36 -15.64 5.20
CA ALA A 124 -4.79 -16.89 5.69
C ALA A 124 -5.76 -18.08 5.68
N SER A 125 -7.09 -17.84 5.63
CA SER A 125 -8.10 -18.90 5.52
C SER A 125 -8.34 -19.41 4.09
N GLY A 126 -7.64 -18.86 3.09
CA GLY A 126 -7.80 -19.22 1.68
C GLY A 126 -8.95 -18.48 0.98
N ASN A 127 -9.61 -17.54 1.67
CA ASN A 127 -10.61 -16.64 1.07
C ASN A 127 -9.93 -15.39 0.48
N TRP A 128 -10.72 -14.54 -0.19
CA TRP A 128 -10.28 -13.20 -0.58
C TRP A 128 -11.24 -12.12 -0.07
N ILE A 129 -10.68 -10.96 0.26
CA ILE A 129 -11.43 -9.72 0.48
C ILE A 129 -11.66 -9.08 -0.90
N SER A 130 -12.91 -9.05 -1.36
CA SER A 130 -13.26 -8.36 -2.60
C SER A 130 -13.19 -6.85 -2.42
N SER A 131 -12.65 -6.14 -3.41
CA SER A 131 -12.50 -4.68 -3.39
C SER A 131 -11.73 -4.18 -2.16
N ALA A 132 -10.63 -4.87 -1.84
CA ALA A 132 -9.79 -4.53 -0.69
C ALA A 132 -9.15 -3.14 -0.86
N TYR A 133 -8.83 -2.76 -2.10
CA TYR A 133 -8.25 -1.48 -2.49
C TYR A 133 -8.65 -1.13 -3.94
N LEU A 134 -8.43 0.12 -4.33
CA LEU A 134 -8.38 0.59 -5.70
C LEU A 134 -6.96 0.40 -6.22
N GLU A 135 -6.82 -0.33 -7.32
CA GLU A 135 -5.59 -0.41 -8.09
C GLU A 135 -5.62 0.65 -9.20
N ILE A 136 -4.51 1.35 -9.39
CA ILE A 136 -4.31 2.34 -10.45
C ILE A 136 -3.00 2.01 -11.15
N ALA A 137 -3.03 1.88 -12.47
CA ALA A 137 -1.86 1.55 -13.28
C ALA A 137 -1.80 2.39 -14.56
N LEU A 138 -0.61 2.45 -15.16
CA LEU A 138 -0.42 2.98 -16.51
C LEU A 138 -0.48 1.83 -17.52
N GLU A 139 -1.44 1.87 -18.44
CA GLU A 139 -1.73 0.78 -19.38
C GLU A 139 -0.53 0.48 -20.28
N SER A 140 0.19 1.51 -20.74
CA SER A 140 1.41 1.38 -21.55
C SER A 140 2.54 0.61 -20.86
N SER A 141 2.49 0.46 -19.53
CA SER A 141 3.49 -0.26 -18.73
C SER A 141 3.16 -1.75 -18.51
N SER A 142 2.18 -2.29 -19.23
CA SER A 142 1.77 -3.69 -19.09
C SER A 142 2.91 -4.67 -19.39
N LEU A 143 3.05 -5.67 -18.53
CA LEU A 143 3.97 -6.80 -18.70
C LEU A 143 3.28 -8.03 -19.32
N GLY A 144 1.98 -7.92 -19.65
CA GLY A 144 1.12 -9.04 -19.99
C GLY A 144 0.57 -9.74 -18.73
N GLY A 145 -0.37 -10.68 -18.92
CA GLY A 145 -0.93 -11.46 -17.81
C GLY A 145 -1.80 -10.69 -16.80
N GLY A 146 -2.07 -9.41 -17.04
CA GLY A 146 -2.79 -8.53 -16.11
C GLY A 146 -1.88 -7.79 -15.11
N GLU A 147 -0.56 -7.87 -15.28
CA GLU A 147 0.42 -7.16 -14.46
C GLU A 147 0.94 -5.90 -15.16
N TYR A 148 1.26 -4.88 -14.38
CA TYR A 148 1.76 -3.59 -14.85
C TYR A 148 3.00 -3.20 -14.05
N MET A 149 4.04 -2.73 -14.75
CA MET A 149 5.27 -2.27 -14.10
C MET A 149 5.05 -1.01 -13.26
N LEU A 150 4.10 -0.15 -13.66
CA LEU A 150 3.76 1.09 -12.96
C LEU A 150 2.36 0.96 -12.37
N GLN A 151 2.30 0.57 -11.10
CA GLN A 151 1.04 0.29 -10.40
C GLN A 151 1.08 0.81 -8.95
N MET A 152 -0.04 1.35 -8.49
CA MET A 152 -0.23 1.84 -7.12
C MET A 152 -1.56 1.36 -6.54
N ARG A 153 -1.60 1.20 -5.21
CA ARG A 153 -2.79 0.77 -4.49
C ARG A 153 -3.26 1.86 -3.53
N PHE A 154 -4.54 2.17 -3.58
CA PHE A 154 -5.17 3.18 -2.72
C PHE A 154 -6.38 2.59 -1.99
N LYS A 155 -6.57 2.97 -0.74
CA LYS A 155 -7.79 2.69 0.02
C LYS A 155 -8.69 3.91 -0.01
N ASP A 156 -9.96 3.70 -0.35
CA ASP A 156 -10.98 4.73 -0.22
C ASP A 156 -11.48 4.82 1.23
N PHE A 157 -11.46 6.03 1.79
CA PHE A 157 -11.99 6.37 3.11
C PHE A 157 -13.23 7.29 3.02
N SER A 158 -13.83 7.41 1.83
CA SER A 158 -15.09 8.12 1.67
C SER A 158 -16.16 7.54 2.61
N LYS A 159 -17.02 8.42 3.15
CA LYS A 159 -18.13 8.00 4.04
C LYS A 159 -19.29 7.37 3.27
N GLY A 160 -19.29 7.50 1.95
CA GLY A 160 -20.32 6.95 1.07
C GLY A 160 -20.19 5.43 0.98
N GLN A 161 -21.33 4.75 0.84
CA GLN A 161 -21.35 3.31 0.55
C GLN A 161 -21.30 3.01 -0.96
N GLU A 162 -21.04 4.02 -1.79
CA GLU A 162 -21.04 3.87 -3.23
C GLU A 162 -19.78 3.11 -3.68
N PRO A 163 -19.92 2.00 -4.42
CA PRO A 163 -18.78 1.27 -4.92
C PRO A 163 -18.06 2.07 -6.02
N ILE A 164 -16.76 1.81 -6.17
CA ILE A 164 -15.97 2.36 -7.27
C ILE A 164 -16.62 1.96 -8.60
N PRO A 165 -16.93 2.92 -9.49
CA PRO A 165 -17.68 2.64 -10.70
C PRO A 165 -16.89 1.76 -11.68
N SER A 166 -17.64 1.07 -12.53
CA SER A 166 -17.11 0.32 -13.68
C SER A 166 -16.92 1.20 -14.92
N GLY A 167 -15.99 0.79 -15.77
CA GLY A 167 -15.62 1.51 -17.00
C GLY A 167 -14.49 2.52 -16.79
N ARG A 168 -13.54 2.57 -17.73
CA ARG A 168 -12.32 3.40 -17.67
C ARG A 168 -12.64 4.87 -17.36
N GLN A 169 -13.50 5.47 -18.19
CA GLN A 169 -13.82 6.90 -18.08
C GLN A 169 -14.53 7.25 -16.77
N ASN A 170 -15.47 6.43 -16.33
CA ASN A 170 -16.20 6.67 -15.08
C ASN A 170 -15.27 6.54 -13.87
N ARG A 171 -14.38 5.55 -13.88
CA ARG A 171 -13.41 5.34 -12.81
C ARG A 171 -12.38 6.46 -12.73
N LEU A 172 -11.89 6.94 -13.87
CA LEU A 172 -10.95 8.06 -13.91
C LEU A 172 -11.59 9.34 -13.34
N LYS A 173 -12.82 9.67 -13.75
CA LYS A 173 -13.59 10.78 -13.15
C LYS A 173 -13.81 10.61 -11.65
N TRP A 174 -14.07 9.37 -11.21
CA TRP A 174 -14.24 9.06 -9.80
C TRP A 174 -12.94 9.28 -9.01
N ILE A 175 -11.79 8.87 -9.55
CA ILE A 175 -10.47 9.10 -8.95
C ILE A 175 -10.23 10.60 -8.74
N GLU A 176 -10.41 11.39 -9.79
CA GLU A 176 -10.24 12.85 -9.75
C GLU A 176 -11.16 13.51 -8.70
N SER A 177 -12.41 13.06 -8.62
CA SER A 177 -13.41 13.61 -7.70
C SER A 177 -13.17 13.18 -6.23
N ASN A 178 -12.39 12.12 -6.00
CA ASN A 178 -12.17 11.53 -4.67
C ASN A 178 -10.71 11.59 -4.22
N LEU A 179 -9.87 12.43 -4.83
CA LEU A 179 -8.45 12.53 -4.49
C LEU A 179 -8.21 12.76 -2.99
N GLU A 180 -9.05 13.54 -2.31
CA GLU A 180 -8.95 13.80 -0.86
C GLU A 180 -9.33 12.59 0.01
N ASN A 181 -10.14 11.68 -0.52
CA ASN A 181 -10.69 10.53 0.20
C ASN A 181 -9.83 9.26 0.05
N ILE A 182 -8.96 9.20 -0.95
CA ILE A 182 -8.07 8.05 -1.17
C ILE A 182 -6.71 8.23 -0.49
N ARG A 183 -6.22 7.17 0.14
CA ARG A 183 -4.88 7.09 0.78
C ARG A 183 -4.23 5.73 0.53
#